data_AF-A0A9W6MWV6-F1
#
_entry.id   AF-A0A9W6MWV6-F1
#
_cell.length_a   1.000
_cell.length_b   1.000
_cell.length_c   1.000
_cell.angle_alpha   90.00
_cell.angle_beta   90.00
_cell.angle_gamma   90.00
#
_symmetry.space_group_name_H-M   'P 1'
#
loop_
_entity.id
_entity.type
_entity.pdbx_description
1 polymer ?
#
loop_
_entity_poly.entity_id
_entity_poly.type
_entity_poly.pdbx_seq_one_letter_code
_entity_poly.pdbx_strand_id
1 'polypeptide(L)'
;MTNATEHRKAIPLGVKLKAALAAAGFTDAEIEAPGGIEFDHCPALALRVVDEATGDLVPAANDWRFIRPLRKADHRAKTCGRHGERRVTSAGSDQHAVAKVRRISADVEESRRRMLAKEAGEPREKRSRIPSRPFPKKGFRR
;
A
#
# COMPACT_ATOMS: atom_id res chain seq x y z
N MET A 1 -28.65 5.97 -51.70
CA MET A 1 -27.98 6.42 -50.46
C MET A 1 -27.78 5.19 -49.60
N THR A 2 -26.57 4.63 -49.56
CA THR A 2 -26.27 3.48 -48.70
C THR A 2 -26.29 3.94 -47.25
N ASN A 3 -27.13 3.29 -46.44
CA ASN A 3 -27.32 3.65 -45.05
C ASN A 3 -26.05 3.29 -44.27
N ALA A 4 -25.36 4.30 -43.72
CA ALA A 4 -24.11 4.13 -42.97
C ALA A 4 -24.21 3.12 -41.80
N THR A 5 -25.43 2.84 -41.34
CA THR A 5 -25.74 1.82 -40.33
C THR A 5 -25.39 0.39 -40.75
N GLU A 6 -25.40 0.06 -42.05
CA GLU A 6 -25.06 -1.28 -42.54
C GLU A 6 -23.56 -1.62 -42.41
N HIS A 7 -22.71 -0.61 -42.20
CA HIS A 7 -21.26 -0.78 -42.02
C HIS A 7 -20.81 -0.73 -40.55
N ARG A 8 -21.73 -0.62 -39.59
CA ARG A 8 -21.37 -0.51 -38.17
C ARG A 8 -20.88 -1.85 -37.64
N LYS A 9 -19.56 -1.98 -37.47
CA LYS A 9 -18.92 -3.13 -36.83
C LYS A 9 -19.00 -3.05 -35.31
N ALA A 10 -19.03 -4.21 -34.66
CA ALA A 10 -18.87 -4.30 -33.21
C ALA A 10 -17.47 -3.79 -32.80
N ILE A 11 -17.41 -2.91 -31.79
CA ILE A 11 -16.14 -2.37 -31.29
C ILE A 11 -15.50 -3.40 -30.34
N PRO A 12 -14.29 -3.92 -30.64
CA PRO A 12 -13.59 -4.86 -29.76
C PRO A 12 -13.30 -4.24 -28.39
N LEU A 13 -13.23 -5.07 -27.33
CA LEU A 13 -12.97 -4.61 -25.97
C LEU A 13 -11.65 -3.82 -25.86
N GLY A 14 -10.60 -4.27 -26.55
CA GLY A 14 -9.32 -3.55 -26.58
C GLY A 14 -9.43 -2.13 -27.14
N VAL A 15 -10.27 -1.93 -28.16
CA VAL A 15 -10.51 -0.58 -28.73
C VAL A 15 -11.29 0.28 -27.75
N LYS A 16 -12.27 -0.28 -27.04
CA LYS A 16 -12.99 0.43 -25.97
C LYS A 16 -12.05 0.83 -24.82
N LEU A 17 -11.13 -0.05 -24.43
CA LEU A 17 -10.13 0.21 -23.38
C LEU A 17 -9.20 1.35 -23.79
N LYS A 18 -8.65 1.32 -25.01
CA LYS A 18 -7.80 2.40 -25.53
C LYS A 18 -8.54 3.74 -25.54
N ALA A 19 -9.78 3.76 -26.04
CA ALA A 19 -10.62 4.97 -26.04
C ALA A 19 -10.90 5.49 -24.62
N ALA A 20 -11.16 4.59 -23.66
CA ALA A 20 -11.38 4.97 -22.26
C ALA A 20 -10.12 5.53 -21.58
N LEU A 21 -8.95 4.94 -21.85
CA LEU A 21 -7.67 5.44 -21.34
C LEU A 21 -7.33 6.81 -21.95
N ALA A 22 -7.54 7.00 -23.25
CA ALA A 22 -7.37 8.30 -23.88
C ALA A 22 -8.29 9.36 -23.26
N ALA A 23 -9.58 9.03 -23.04
CA ALA A 23 -10.53 9.91 -22.38
C ALA A 23 -10.16 10.23 -20.91
N ALA A 24 -9.41 9.34 -20.25
CA ALA A 24 -8.86 9.54 -18.91
C ALA A 24 -7.55 10.35 -18.90
N GLY A 25 -7.04 10.79 -20.06
CA GLY A 25 -5.87 11.65 -20.17
C GLY A 25 -4.53 10.92 -20.31
N PHE A 26 -4.54 9.65 -20.72
CA PHE A 26 -3.33 8.94 -21.14
C PHE A 26 -3.02 9.22 -22.61
N THR A 27 -1.75 9.36 -22.94
CA THR A 27 -1.30 9.58 -24.32
C THR A 27 -1.24 8.26 -25.11
N ASP A 28 -1.35 8.32 -26.44
CA ASP A 28 -1.20 7.14 -27.29
C ASP A 28 0.14 6.44 -27.07
N ALA A 29 1.22 7.22 -26.86
CA ALA A 29 2.54 6.68 -26.55
C ALA A 29 2.55 5.88 -25.23
N GLU A 30 1.84 6.34 -24.18
CA GLU A 30 1.71 5.61 -22.92
C GLU A 30 0.84 4.36 -23.05
N ILE A 31 -0.23 4.42 -23.88
CA ILE A 31 -1.16 3.32 -24.10
C ILE A 31 -0.52 2.19 -24.90
N GLU A 32 0.27 2.51 -25.93
CA GLU A 32 0.92 1.49 -26.78
C GLU A 32 2.26 1.00 -26.21
N ALA A 33 2.92 1.78 -25.33
CA ALA A 33 4.18 1.37 -24.72
C ALA A 33 3.99 0.17 -23.78
N PRO A 34 4.77 -0.92 -23.94
CA PRO A 34 4.75 -2.04 -23.02
C PRO A 34 5.04 -1.60 -21.58
N GLY A 35 4.05 -1.74 -20.69
CA GLY A 35 4.13 -1.31 -19.30
C GLY A 35 4.15 0.21 -19.11
N GLY A 36 3.68 1.00 -20.09
CA GLY A 36 3.47 2.45 -19.92
C GLY A 36 2.36 2.76 -18.90
N ILE A 37 1.34 1.90 -18.86
CA ILE A 37 0.21 1.94 -17.92
C ILE A 37 0.19 0.64 -17.12
N GLU A 38 0.06 0.77 -15.81
CA GLU A 38 -0.07 -0.35 -14.87
C GLU A 38 -1.41 -0.23 -14.12
N PHE A 39 -2.15 -1.32 -14.02
CA PHE A 39 -3.40 -1.38 -13.27
C PHE A 39 -3.08 -1.77 -11.83
N ASP A 40 -3.25 -0.83 -10.92
CA ASP A 40 -2.82 -0.96 -9.54
C ASP A 40 -4.01 -1.04 -8.55
N HIS A 41 -3.77 -1.74 -7.44
CA HIS A 41 -4.76 -1.97 -6.39
C HIS A 41 -4.72 -0.82 -5.36
N CYS A 42 -5.87 -0.20 -5.12
CA CYS A 42 -6.04 0.90 -4.19
C CYS A 42 -7.18 0.58 -3.20
N PRO A 43 -6.93 0.13 -1.96
CA PRO A 43 -5.62 -0.07 -1.34
C PRO A 43 -4.89 -1.31 -1.87
N ALA A 44 -3.57 -1.33 -1.67
CA ALA A 44 -2.71 -2.47 -2.02
C ALA A 44 -3.24 -3.76 -1.38
N LEU A 45 -3.14 -4.89 -2.09
CA LEU A 45 -3.70 -6.17 -1.63
C LEU A 45 -3.20 -6.57 -0.23
N ALA A 46 -1.92 -6.35 0.05
CA ALA A 46 -1.31 -6.65 1.36
C ALA A 46 -1.80 -5.76 2.51
N LEU A 47 -2.54 -4.69 2.22
CA LEU A 47 -3.17 -3.79 3.19
C LEU A 47 -4.68 -4.06 3.33
N ARG A 48 -5.24 -4.99 2.56
CA ARG A 48 -6.66 -5.33 2.64
C ARG A 48 -6.92 -6.25 3.83
N VAL A 49 -8.13 -6.11 4.38
CA VAL A 49 -8.61 -7.00 5.45
C VAL A 49 -8.97 -8.34 4.84
N VAL A 50 -8.65 -9.42 5.53
CA VAL A 50 -9.13 -10.77 5.17
C VAL A 50 -10.45 -10.98 5.92
N ASP A 51 -11.50 -11.33 5.20
CA ASP A 51 -12.77 -11.76 5.78
C ASP A 51 -12.58 -13.12 6.45
N GLU A 52 -12.86 -13.20 7.75
CA GLU A 52 -12.59 -14.40 8.55
C GLU A 52 -13.49 -15.59 8.18
N ALA A 53 -14.68 -15.33 7.62
CA ALA A 53 -15.63 -16.37 7.27
C ALA A 53 -15.33 -17.02 5.91
N THR A 54 -14.81 -16.23 4.97
CA THR A 54 -14.60 -16.64 3.58
C THR A 54 -13.13 -16.81 3.21
N GLY A 55 -12.22 -16.15 3.93
CA GLY A 55 -10.81 -16.05 3.58
C GLY A 55 -10.52 -15.04 2.45
N ASP A 56 -11.54 -14.35 1.93
CA ASP A 56 -11.40 -13.41 0.83
C ASP A 56 -10.91 -12.04 1.30
N LEU A 57 -10.30 -11.28 0.38
CA LEU A 57 -9.92 -9.90 0.65
C LEU A 57 -11.14 -8.98 0.60
N VAL A 58 -11.21 -8.04 1.53
CA VAL A 58 -12.18 -6.96 1.55
C VAL A 58 -11.45 -5.62 1.41
N PRO A 59 -11.63 -4.90 0.29
CA PRO A 59 -12.42 -5.24 -0.91
C PRO A 59 -11.84 -6.42 -1.72
N ALA A 60 -12.69 -7.07 -2.54
CA ALA A 60 -12.28 -8.18 -3.39
C ALA A 60 -11.15 -7.80 -4.34
N ALA A 61 -10.20 -8.70 -4.57
CA ALA A 61 -8.97 -8.42 -5.35
C ALA A 61 -9.28 -7.81 -6.72
N ASN A 62 -10.24 -8.40 -7.44
CA ASN A 62 -10.64 -8.00 -8.80
C ASN A 62 -11.82 -7.00 -8.84
N ASP A 63 -12.15 -6.33 -7.72
CA ASP A 63 -13.17 -5.28 -7.74
C ASP A 63 -12.66 -4.06 -8.50
N TRP A 64 -13.26 -3.80 -9.67
CA TRP A 64 -12.88 -2.72 -10.58
C TRP A 64 -12.91 -1.34 -9.92
N ARG A 65 -13.68 -1.13 -8.85
CA ARG A 65 -13.75 0.15 -8.11
C ARG A 65 -12.46 0.46 -7.36
N PHE A 66 -11.65 -0.56 -7.07
CA PHE A 66 -10.40 -0.48 -6.33
C PHE A 66 -9.18 -0.80 -7.21
N ILE A 67 -9.35 -0.81 -8.54
CA ILE A 67 -8.28 -0.94 -9.51
C ILE A 67 -8.18 0.38 -10.28
N ARG A 68 -6.99 0.97 -10.35
CA ARG A 68 -6.77 2.23 -11.08
C ARG A 68 -5.66 2.08 -12.10
N PRO A 69 -5.85 2.57 -13.34
CA PRO A 69 -4.74 2.73 -14.26
C PRO A 69 -3.83 3.85 -13.74
N LEU A 70 -2.54 3.58 -13.64
CA LEU A 70 -1.50 4.54 -13.28
C LEU A 70 -0.41 4.52 -14.34
N ARG A 71 0.25 5.66 -14.53
CA ARG A 71 1.51 5.67 -15.28
C ARG A 71 2.56 4.89 -14.51
N LYS A 72 3.46 4.22 -15.21
CA LYS A 72 4.55 3.45 -14.58
C LYS A 72 5.32 4.23 -13.51
N ALA A 73 5.61 5.50 -13.77
CA ALA A 73 6.34 6.36 -12.83
C ALA A 73 5.52 6.64 -11.55
N ASP A 74 4.22 6.92 -11.72
CA ASP A 74 3.30 7.19 -10.62
C ASP A 74 3.07 5.93 -9.78
N HIS A 75 2.88 4.78 -10.43
CA HIS A 75 2.78 3.49 -9.77
C HIS A 75 4.04 3.18 -8.95
N ARG A 76 5.24 3.36 -9.54
CA ARG A 76 6.51 3.17 -8.81
C ARG A 76 6.62 4.09 -7.61
N ALA A 77 6.24 5.36 -7.76
CA ALA A 77 6.27 6.34 -6.67
C ALA A 77 5.30 6.00 -5.54
N LYS A 78 4.10 5.50 -5.86
CA LYS A 78 3.12 5.01 -4.87
C LYS A 78 3.65 3.79 -4.12
N THR A 79 4.18 2.81 -4.85
CA THR A 79 4.63 1.53 -4.28
C THR A 79 5.87 1.67 -3.41
N CYS A 80 6.90 2.34 -3.94
CA CYS A 80 8.23 2.40 -3.31
C CYS A 80 8.49 3.72 -2.58
N GLY A 81 7.69 4.76 -2.83
CA GLY A 81 7.95 6.13 -2.39
C GLY A 81 8.70 6.94 -3.45
N ARG A 82 8.89 8.23 -3.19
CA ARG A 82 9.64 9.12 -4.08
C ARG A 82 11.09 8.65 -4.20
N HIS A 83 11.61 8.61 -5.44
CA HIS A 83 12.99 8.31 -5.74
C HIS A 83 13.75 9.60 -6.17
N GLY A 84 15.02 9.71 -5.80
CA GLY A 84 15.91 10.81 -6.16
C GLY A 84 17.36 10.54 -5.73
N GLU A 85 18.29 11.41 -6.11
CA GLU A 85 19.74 11.25 -5.82
C GLU A 85 20.11 11.36 -4.33
N ARG A 86 19.21 11.93 -3.50
CA ARG A 86 19.38 12.03 -2.04
C ARG A 86 18.42 11.10 -1.31
N ARG A 87 18.68 10.86 -0.02
CA ARG A 87 17.82 10.06 0.85
C ARG A 87 16.41 10.67 0.93
N VAL A 88 15.49 10.17 0.12
CA VAL A 88 14.06 10.49 0.18
C VAL A 88 13.37 9.42 1.02
N THR A 89 12.49 9.83 1.93
CA THR A 89 11.78 8.92 2.82
C THR A 89 10.77 8.08 2.04
N SER A 90 10.68 6.79 2.34
CA SER A 90 9.60 5.92 1.85
C SER A 90 8.28 6.10 2.62
N ALA A 91 8.25 7.01 3.61
CA ALA A 91 7.04 7.30 4.38
C ALA A 91 5.88 7.68 3.46
N GLY A 92 4.75 6.97 3.63
CA GLY A 92 3.56 7.15 2.78
C GLY A 92 3.50 6.24 1.56
N SER A 93 4.55 5.45 1.26
CA SER A 93 4.46 4.41 0.24
C SER A 93 3.71 3.17 0.73
N ASP A 94 3.19 2.37 -0.20
CA ASP A 94 2.52 1.12 0.13
C ASP A 94 3.47 0.15 0.86
N GLN A 95 4.73 0.03 0.41
CA GLN A 95 5.72 -0.81 1.08
C GLN A 95 5.96 -0.38 2.53
N HIS A 96 6.06 0.92 2.78
CA HIS A 96 6.21 1.45 4.12
C HIS A 96 4.97 1.18 4.97
N ALA A 97 3.76 1.37 4.41
CA ALA A 97 2.52 1.07 5.11
C ALA A 97 2.41 -0.42 5.49
N VAL A 98 2.73 -1.33 4.57
CA VAL A 98 2.73 -2.78 4.82
C VAL A 98 3.72 -3.14 5.92
N ALA A 99 4.95 -2.61 5.85
CA ALA A 99 5.95 -2.84 6.89
C ALA A 99 5.49 -2.31 8.26
N LYS A 100 4.85 -1.14 8.30
CA LYS A 100 4.31 -0.54 9.52
C LYS A 100 3.19 -1.40 10.12
N VAL A 101 2.23 -1.85 9.29
CA VAL A 101 1.13 -2.73 9.73
C VAL A 101 1.69 -4.01 10.32
N ARG A 102 2.61 -4.69 9.62
CA ARG A 102 3.26 -5.92 10.11
C ARG A 102 3.92 -5.74 11.47
N ARG A 103 4.64 -4.63 11.66
CA ARG A 103 5.28 -4.33 12.95
C ARG A 103 4.25 -4.14 14.07
N ILE A 104 3.22 -3.33 13.82
CA ILE A 104 2.16 -3.08 14.81
C ILE A 104 1.42 -4.37 15.16
N SER A 105 1.08 -5.20 14.16
CA SER A 105 0.44 -6.49 14.40
C SER A 105 1.30 -7.41 15.26
N ALA A 106 2.62 -7.44 15.04
CA ALA A 106 3.54 -8.21 15.88
C ALA A 106 3.59 -7.69 17.32
N ASP A 107 3.64 -6.37 17.51
CA ASP A 107 3.65 -5.74 18.85
C ASP A 107 2.34 -6.03 19.62
N VAL A 108 1.20 -6.00 18.92
CA VAL A 108 -0.11 -6.32 19.49
C VAL A 108 -0.19 -7.79 19.91
N GLU A 109 0.28 -8.71 19.06
CA GLU A 109 0.26 -10.14 19.38
C GLU A 109 1.20 -10.48 20.54
N GLU A 110 2.37 -9.84 20.61
CA GLU A 110 3.26 -9.97 21.77
C GLU A 110 2.60 -9.44 23.05
N SER A 111 1.94 -8.29 22.97
CA SER A 111 1.20 -7.71 24.09
C SER A 111 0.09 -8.65 24.58
N ARG A 112 -0.70 -9.21 23.64
CA ARG A 112 -1.74 -10.20 23.91
C ARG A 112 -1.17 -11.43 24.61
N ARG A 113 -0.07 -11.98 24.10
CA ARG A 113 0.61 -13.13 24.70
C ARG A 113 1.05 -12.84 26.14
N ARG A 114 1.62 -11.66 26.41
CA ARG A 114 2.03 -11.25 27.76
C ARG A 114 0.85 -11.10 28.72
N MET A 115 -0.31 -10.62 28.24
CA MET A 115 -1.53 -10.51 29.06
C MET A 115 -2.06 -11.89 29.44
N LEU A 116 -2.16 -12.81 28.47
CA LEU A 116 -2.59 -14.19 28.71
C LEU A 116 -1.64 -14.95 29.65
N ALA A 117 -0.32 -14.78 29.50
CA ALA A 117 0.66 -15.37 30.40
C ALA A 117 0.50 -14.86 31.85
N LYS A 118 0.21 -13.57 32.03
CA LYS A 118 -0.06 -12.99 33.34
C LYS A 118 -1.34 -13.56 33.97
N GLU A 119 -2.39 -13.77 33.17
CA GLU A 119 -3.63 -14.41 33.62
C GLU A 119 -3.42 -15.88 34.01
N ALA A 120 -2.56 -16.60 33.28
CA ALA A 120 -2.16 -17.97 33.58
C ALA A 120 -1.23 -18.11 34.81
N GLY A 121 -0.81 -16.99 35.42
CA GLY A 121 0.05 -16.98 36.60
C GLY A 121 1.54 -17.21 36.32
N GLU A 122 2.00 -17.04 35.07
CA GLU A 122 3.42 -17.18 34.73
C GLU A 122 4.28 -16.14 35.46
N PRO A 123 5.47 -16.52 35.97
CA PRO A 123 6.34 -15.62 36.70
C PRO A 123 6.88 -14.51 35.78
N ARG A 124 6.71 -13.26 36.19
CA ARG A 124 7.20 -12.10 35.44
C ARG A 124 8.73 -12.05 35.45
N GLU A 125 9.34 -11.94 34.28
CA GLU A 125 10.78 -11.66 34.18
C GLU A 125 11.13 -10.36 34.91
N LYS A 126 12.15 -10.44 35.77
CA LYS A 126 12.66 -9.27 36.50
C LYS A 126 13.29 -8.30 35.50
N ARG A 127 12.82 -7.06 35.48
CA ARG A 127 13.44 -6.01 34.66
C ARG A 127 14.90 -5.82 35.09
N SER A 128 15.80 -5.69 34.11
CA SER A 128 17.18 -5.30 34.38
C SER A 128 17.21 -3.92 35.06
N ARG A 129 18.13 -3.75 36.02
CA ARG A 129 18.31 -2.49 36.73
C ARG A 129 18.80 -1.45 35.73
N ILE A 130 18.00 -0.41 35.46
CA ILE A 130 18.44 0.72 34.65
C ILE A 130 19.62 1.38 35.38
N PRO A 131 20.80 1.50 34.76
CA PRO A 131 21.94 2.14 35.40
C PRO A 131 21.61 3.59 35.73
N SER A 132 21.92 4.01 36.96
CA SER A 132 21.71 5.39 37.40
C SER A 132 22.53 6.32 36.52
N ARG A 133 21.88 7.24 35.80
CA ARG A 133 22.57 8.32 35.08
C ARG A 133 22.68 9.51 36.03
N PRO A 134 23.90 10.00 36.35
CA PRO A 134 24.05 11.15 37.23
C PRO A 134 23.39 12.39 36.59
N PHE A 135 22.61 13.13 37.37
CA PHE A 135 22.08 14.42 36.93
C PHE A 135 23.24 15.39 36.67
N PRO A 136 23.23 16.16 35.58
CA PRO A 136 24.25 17.17 35.34
C PRO A 136 24.19 18.21 36.47
N LYS A 137 25.29 18.36 37.21
CA LYS A 137 25.41 19.40 38.24
C LYS A 137 25.30 20.75 37.53
N LYS A 138 24.23 21.50 37.86
CA LYS A 138 24.00 22.86 37.32
C LYS A 138 25.21 23.71 37.72
N GLY A 139 26.05 24.05 36.75
CA GLY A 139 27.18 24.95 36.97
C GLY A 139 26.65 26.27 37.48
N PHE A 140 27.03 26.64 38.70
CA PHE A 140 26.78 27.97 39.26
C PHE A 140 27.64 28.94 38.44
N ARG A 141 27.04 29.59 37.43
CA ARG A 141 27.69 30.72 36.75
C ARG A 141 27.68 31.87 37.75
N ARG A 142 28.85 32.20 38.28
CA ARG A 142 29.15 33.51 38.89
C ARG A 142 29.30 34.54 37.80
#